data_AF-A0A846N4T5-F1
#
_entry.id   AF-A0A846N4T5-F1
#
_cell.length_a   1.000
_cell.length_b   1.000
_cell.length_c   1.000
_cell.angle_alpha   90.00
_cell.angle_beta   90.00
_cell.angle_gamma   90.00
#
_symmetry.space_group_name_H-M   'P 1'
#
loop_
_entity.id
_entity.type
_entity.pdbx_description
1 polymer ?
#
loop_
_entity_poly.entity_id
_entity_poly.type
_entity_poly.pdbx_seq_one_letter_code
_entity_poly.pdbx_strand_id
1 'polypeptide(L)' 'MGKIGTFDAAGFWKNAYAHQRGKLLKKVNVPDDQILILANKQYLELPAPLRYEIETSGIQKKDLM' A
#
# COMPACT_ATOMS: atom_id res chain seq x y z
N MET A 1 14.53 14.18 -15.87
CA MET A 1 13.49 13.17 -15.59
C MET A 1 13.95 12.35 -14.39
N GLY A 2 13.48 12.71 -13.19
CA GLY A 2 13.84 11.98 -11.97
C GLY A 2 13.26 10.56 -12.04
N LYS A 3 14.04 9.56 -11.65
CA LYS A 3 13.58 8.17 -11.52
C LYS A 3 12.33 8.19 -10.63
N ILE A 4 11.16 8.01 -11.23
CA ILE A 4 9.93 7.81 -10.47
C ILE A 4 10.15 6.49 -9.76
N GLY A 5 10.57 6.55 -8.50
CA GLY A 5 10.83 5.37 -7.70
C GLY A 5 9.52 4.64 -7.50
N THR A 6 9.38 3.47 -8.12
CA THR A 6 8.27 2.55 -7.87
C THR A 6 8.26 2.23 -6.37
N PHE A 7 7.12 2.36 -5.72
CA PHE A 7 7.00 2.06 -4.29
C PHE A 7 7.16 0.54 -4.09
N ASP A 8 8.14 0.11 -3.30
CA ASP A 8 8.33 -1.31 -2.94
C ASP A 8 7.21 -1.75 -1.98
N ALA A 9 6.05 -2.02 -2.56
CA ALA A 9 4.82 -2.34 -1.86
C ALA A 9 4.90 -3.68 -1.15
N ALA A 10 5.50 -4.69 -1.80
CA ALA A 10 5.67 -6.02 -1.22
C ALA A 10 6.63 -6.01 -0.02
N GLY A 11 7.79 -5.34 -0.17
CA GLY A 11 8.76 -5.17 0.91
C GLY A 11 8.22 -4.32 2.06
N PHE A 12 7.46 -3.26 1.75
CA PHE A 12 6.72 -2.50 2.76
C PHE A 12 5.73 -3.40 3.50
N TRP A 13 4.87 -4.12 2.79
CA TRP A 13 3.80 -4.93 3.39
C TRP A 13 4.33 -5.97 4.37
N LYS A 14 5.43 -6.64 4.00
CA LYS A 14 6.10 -7.65 4.84
C LYS A 14 6.56 -7.09 6.20
N ASN A 15 7.00 -5.83 6.23
CA ASN A 15 7.59 -5.18 7.40
C ASN A 15 6.65 -4.19 8.11
N ALA A 16 5.50 -3.89 7.50
CA ALA A 16 4.55 -2.89 7.98
C ALA A 16 3.54 -3.50 8.96
N TYR A 17 3.19 -2.75 10.00
CA TYR A 17 2.06 -3.07 10.87
C TYR A 17 0.72 -2.81 10.18
N ALA A 18 -0.36 -3.41 10.69
CA ALA A 18 -1.71 -3.24 10.16
C ALA A 18 -2.12 -1.75 10.02
N HIS A 19 -1.73 -0.90 10.96
CA HIS A 19 -2.01 0.54 10.89
C HIS A 19 -1.29 1.24 9.73
N GLN A 20 -0.04 0.85 9.42
CA GLN A 20 0.74 1.42 8.32
C GLN A 20 0.20 0.94 6.97
N ARG A 21 -0.17 -0.35 6.87
CA ARG A 21 -0.89 -0.90 5.71
C ARG A 21 -2.22 -0.18 5.50
N GLY A 22 -2.95 0.11 6.57
CA GLY A 22 -4.18 0.88 6.51
C GLY A 22 -3.98 2.32 6.02
N LYS A 23 -2.96 3.03 6.53
CA LYS A 23 -2.57 4.36 6.01
C LYS A 23 -2.27 4.32 4.52
N LEU A 24 -1.56 3.28 4.05
CA LEU A 24 -1.24 3.11 2.62
C LEU A 24 -2.51 2.93 1.79
N LEU A 25 -3.38 2.00 2.18
CA LEU A 25 -4.64 1.73 1.51
C LEU A 25 -5.53 2.98 1.45
N LYS A 26 -5.56 3.77 2.53
CA LYS A 26 -6.30 5.04 2.57
C LYS A 26 -5.75 6.07 1.58
N LYS A 27 -4.43 6.14 1.41
CA LYS A 27 -3.78 7.05 0.44
C LYS A 27 -4.07 6.67 -1.01
N VAL A 28 -4.35 5.40 -1.29
CA VAL A 28 -4.83 4.92 -2.60
C VAL A 28 -6.36 4.78 -2.64
N ASN A 29 -7.07 5.63 -1.89
CA ASN A 29 -8.52 5.79 -1.92
C ASN A 29 -9.35 4.53 -1.61
N VAL A 30 -8.79 3.55 -0.89
CA VAL A 30 -9.56 2.39 -0.43
C VAL A 30 -10.51 2.83 0.71
N PRO A 31 -11.80 2.45 0.66
CA PRO A 31 -12.76 2.77 1.72
C PRO A 31 -12.37 2.15 3.07
N ASP A 32 -12.60 2.86 4.18
CA ASP A 32 -12.21 2.42 5.53
C ASP A 32 -12.77 1.02 5.90
N ASP A 33 -13.99 0.68 5.47
CA ASP A 33 -14.60 -0.65 5.68
C ASP A 33 -13.81 -1.78 4.98
N GLN A 34 -13.23 -1.49 3.81
CA GLN A 34 -12.40 -2.44 3.07
C GLN A 34 -10.98 -2.51 3.61
N ILE A 35 -10.47 -1.40 4.18
CA ILE A 35 -9.11 -1.34 4.75
C ILE A 35 -8.95 -2.38 5.87
N LEU A 36 -9.93 -2.51 6.75
CA LEU A 36 -9.89 -3.47 7.86
C LEU A 36 -9.68 -4.91 7.38
N ILE A 37 -10.26 -5.25 6.23
CA ILE A 37 -10.15 -6.57 5.64
C ILE A 37 -8.82 -6.70 4.90
N LEU A 38 -8.49 -5.74 4.04
CA LEU A 38 -7.33 -5.80 3.14
C LEU A 38 -6.00 -5.68 3.91
N ALA A 39 -5.90 -4.85 4.95
CA ALA A 39 -4.68 -4.66 5.73
C ALA A 39 -4.20 -5.94 6.46
N ASN A 40 -5.12 -6.87 6.71
CA ASN A 40 -4.85 -8.15 7.36
C ASN A 40 -4.51 -9.28 6.38
N LYS A 41 -4.66 -9.06 5.07
CA LYS A 41 -4.27 -10.03 4.04
C LYS A 41 -2.78 -9.98 3.72
N GLN A 42 -2.27 -11.02 3.08
CA GLN A 42 -0.97 -10.95 2.43
C GLN A 42 -1.04 -10.02 1.21
N TYR A 43 0.09 -9.37 0.88
CA TYR A 43 0.15 -8.45 -0.25
C TYR A 43 -0.31 -9.11 -1.57
N LEU A 44 0.09 -10.37 -1.80
CA LEU A 44 -0.27 -11.11 -3.02
C LEU A 44 -1.77 -11.44 -3.14
N GLU A 45 -2.51 -11.43 -2.02
CA GLU A 45 -3.95 -11.64 -1.99
C GLU A 45 -4.73 -10.35 -2.29
N LEU A 46 -4.05 -9.21 -2.36
CA LEU A 46 -4.67 -7.96 -2.78
C LEU A 46 -5.01 -8.02 -4.29
N PRO A 47 -6.13 -7.40 -4.71
CA PRO A 47 -6.48 -7.29 -6.12
C PRO A 47 -5.32 -6.73 -6.94
N ALA A 48 -5.04 -7.33 -8.11
CA ALA A 48 -3.97 -6.87 -8.99
C ALA A 48 -4.06 -5.36 -9.34
N PRO A 49 -5.25 -4.78 -9.60
CA PRO A 49 -5.37 -3.34 -9.83
C PRO A 49 -4.91 -2.49 -8.64
N LEU A 50 -5.27 -2.92 -7.41
CA LEU A 50 -4.87 -2.22 -6.18
C LEU A 50 -3.35 -2.29 -5.96
N ARG A 51 -2.73 -3.44 -6.25
CA ARG A 51 -1.28 -3.58 -6.18
C ARG A 51 -0.57 -2.63 -7.14
N TYR A 52 -1.04 -2.55 -8.38
CA TYR A 52 -0.52 -1.62 -9.38
C TYR A 52 -0.68 -0.16 -8.94
N GLU A 53 -1.85 0.21 -8.42
CA GLU A 53 -2.11 1.57 -7.91
C GLU A 53 -1.16 1.92 -6.76
N ILE A 54 -0.96 1.01 -5.81
CA ILE A 54 0.00 1.19 -4.71
C ILE A 54 1.43 1.42 -5.25
N GLU A 55 1.89 0.59 -6.17
CA GLU A 55 3.26 0.66 -6.72
C GLU A 55 3.49 1.92 -7.57
N THR A 56 2.43 2.44 -8.21
CA THR A 56 2.48 3.63 -9.08
C THR A 56 2.00 4.92 -8.42
N SER A 57 1.53 4.87 -7.17
CA SER A 57 0.96 6.01 -6.42
C SER A 57 1.92 7.16 -6.14
N GLY A 58 3.24 6.95 -6.28
CA GLY A 58 4.26 7.92 -5.89
C GLY A 58 4.39 8.13 -4.37
N ILE A 59 3.71 7.31 -3.56
CA ILE A 59 3.80 7.34 -2.10
C ILE A 59 5.22 6.95 -1.66
N GLN A 60 5.76 7.64 -0.66
CA GLN A 60 7.03 7.28 -0.05
C GLN A 60 6.79 6.64 1.31
N LYS A 61 7.70 5.73 1.72
CA LYS A 61 7.60 5.04 3.02
C LYS A 61 7.50 6.01 4.21
N LYS A 62 8.13 7.17 4.12
CA LYS A 62 8.07 8.24 5.13
C LYS A 62 6.66 8.78 5.37
N ASP A 63 5.78 8.69 4.37
CA ASP A 63 4.39 9.16 4.47
C ASP A 63 3.49 8.18 5.23
N LEU A 64 4.03 7.01 5.59
CA LEU A 64 3.31 5.87 6.19
C LEU A 64 3.84 5.50 7.58
N MET A 65 4.95 6.09 8.00
CA MET A 65 5.54 5.91 9.33
C MET A 65 4.77 6.66 10.42
#